data_AF-A0A1Q6X9L9-F1
#
_entry.id   AF-A0A1Q6X9L9-F1
#
_cell.length_a   1.000
_cell.length_b   1.000
_cell.length_c   1.000
_cell.angle_alpha   90.00
_cell.angle_beta   90.00
_cell.angle_gamma   90.00
#
_symmetry.space_group_name_H-M   'P 1'
#
loop_
_entity.id
_entity.type
_entity.pdbx_description
1 polymer ?
#
loop_
_entity_poly.entity_id
_entity_poly.type
_entity_poly.pdbx_seq_one_letter_code
_entity_poly.pdbx_strand_id
1 'polypeptide(L)' 'MAKSKKKSLREEDIARLKKKITERKAKTGKVLGDAALRTLRKRLKREQRKRRALAQRLAHAQGKKKEAPPQPAAAAG' A
#
# COMPACT_ATOMS: atom_id res chain seq x y z
N MET A 1 -7.54 -20.99 -7.47
CA MET A 1 -8.52 -19.90 -7.69
C MET A 1 -8.61 -18.82 -6.57
N ALA A 2 -7.96 -18.93 -5.40
CA ALA A 2 -8.21 -18.01 -4.26
C ALA A 2 -7.42 -16.68 -4.21
N LYS A 3 -6.52 -16.40 -5.17
CA LYS A 3 -5.63 -15.21 -5.12
C LYS A 3 -6.30 -13.91 -5.61
N SER A 4 -7.29 -14.00 -6.51
CA SER A 4 -8.01 -12.83 -7.05
C SER A 4 -8.94 -12.21 -6.01
N LYS A 5 -9.73 -13.05 -5.31
CA LYS A 5 -10.67 -12.61 -4.26
C LYS A 5 -9.96 -11.91 -3.09
N LYS A 6 -8.76 -12.38 -2.71
CA LYS A 6 -7.96 -11.72 -1.66
C LYS A 6 -7.34 -10.39 -2.10
N LYS A 7 -7.14 -10.16 -3.41
CA LYS A 7 -6.63 -8.89 -3.95
C LYS A 7 -7.75 -7.85 -4.02
N SER A 8 -8.93 -8.24 -4.53
CA SER A 8 -10.09 -7.34 -4.59
C SER A 8 -10.51 -6.85 -3.22
N LEU A 9 -10.57 -7.74 -2.23
CA LEU A 9 -10.93 -7.38 -0.84
C LEU A 9 -9.96 -6.35 -0.23
N ARG A 10 -8.66 -6.41 -0.56
CA ARG A 10 -7.66 -5.44 -0.07
C ARG A 10 -7.77 -4.10 -0.76
N GLU A 11 -8.11 -4.09 -2.04
CA GLU A 11 -8.32 -2.85 -2.81
C GLU A 11 -9.61 -2.15 -2.37
N GLU A 12 -10.67 -2.92 -2.15
CA GLU A 12 -11.93 -2.47 -1.55
C GLU A 12 -11.71 -1.95 -0.12
N ASP A 13 -10.86 -2.59 0.68
CA ASP A 13 -10.52 -2.11 2.02
C ASP A 13 -9.82 -0.74 1.99
N ILE A 14 -8.92 -0.50 1.02
CA ILE A 14 -8.28 0.81 0.85
C ILE A 14 -9.31 1.87 0.46
N ALA A 15 -10.21 1.57 -0.47
CA ALA A 15 -11.27 2.48 -0.89
C ALA A 15 -12.23 2.80 0.28
N ARG A 16 -12.65 1.77 1.02
CA ARG A 16 -13.50 1.93 2.22
C ARG A 16 -12.80 2.73 3.32
N LEU A 17 -11.50 2.52 3.55
CA LEU A 17 -10.73 3.28 4.54
C LEU A 17 -10.58 4.76 4.13
N LYS A 18 -10.36 5.05 2.85
CA LYS A 18 -10.35 6.43 2.35
C LYS A 18 -11.69 7.12 2.55
N LYS A 19 -12.80 6.45 2.18
CA LYS A 19 -14.17 6.96 2.37
C LYS A 19 -14.47 7.25 3.85
N LYS A 20 -14.10 6.34 4.77
CA LYS A 20 -14.25 6.55 6.22
C LYS A 20 -13.42 7.73 6.73
N ILE A 21 -12.23 7.97 6.18
CA ILE A 21 -11.39 9.12 6.55
C ILE A 21 -12.05 10.42 6.09
N THR A 22 -12.58 10.49 4.86
CA THR A 22 -13.23 11.70 4.34
C THR A 22 -14.53 11.99 5.07
N GLU A 23 -15.38 10.99 5.30
CA GLU A 23 -16.63 11.14 6.07
C GLU A 23 -16.34 11.61 7.50
N ARG A 24 -15.33 11.01 8.16
CA ARG A 24 -15.00 11.39 9.52
C ARG A 24 -14.40 12.79 9.58
N LYS A 25 -13.52 13.15 8.64
CA LYS A 25 -12.98 14.51 8.54
C LYS A 25 -14.08 15.55 8.36
N ALA A 26 -15.10 15.24 7.54
CA ALA A 26 -16.26 16.11 7.34
C ALA A 26 -17.11 16.23 8.61
N LYS A 27 -17.27 15.14 9.38
CA LYS A 27 -18.07 15.13 10.62
C LYS A 27 -17.39 15.82 11.80
N THR A 28 -16.10 15.59 12.03
CA THR A 28 -15.45 16.07 13.26
C THR A 28 -14.81 17.45 13.14
N GLY A 29 -14.51 17.94 11.94
CA GLY A 29 -13.88 19.26 11.71
C GLY A 29 -12.46 19.43 12.27
N LYS A 30 -12.09 18.68 13.33
CA LYS A 30 -10.79 18.67 13.99
C LYS A 30 -9.88 17.61 13.40
N VAL A 31 -8.91 18.06 12.61
CA VAL A 31 -7.98 17.19 11.83
C VAL A 31 -6.85 16.57 12.67
N LEU A 32 -6.50 17.20 13.80
CA LEU A 32 -5.30 16.90 14.59
C LEU A 32 -5.58 16.13 15.90
N GLY A 33 -6.75 16.30 16.51
CA GLY A 33 -7.08 15.69 17.81
C GLY A 33 -7.70 14.29 17.73
N ASP A 34 -8.39 13.96 16.63
CA ASP A 34 -9.23 12.76 16.55
C ASP A 34 -8.40 11.46 16.53
N ALA A 35 -8.39 10.75 17.66
CA ALA A 35 -7.67 9.49 17.85
C ALA A 35 -8.13 8.41 16.85
N ALA A 36 -9.42 8.38 16.51
CA ALA A 36 -9.95 7.41 15.56
C ALA A 36 -9.60 7.80 14.11
N LEU A 37 -9.52 9.09 13.77
CA LEU A 37 -8.98 9.53 12.48
C LEU A 37 -7.49 9.12 12.34
N ARG A 38 -6.69 9.27 13.41
CA ARG A 38 -5.31 8.78 13.45
C ARG A 38 -5.25 7.26 13.25
N THR A 39 -6.11 6.49 13.91
CA THR A 39 -6.20 5.03 13.74
C THR A 39 -6.55 4.63 12.31
N LEU A 40 -7.52 5.31 11.69
CA LEU A 40 -7.89 5.07 10.29
C LEU A 40 -6.73 5.35 9.32
N ARG A 41 -6.02 6.47 9.49
CA ARG A 41 -4.83 6.80 8.70
C ARG A 41 -3.71 5.76 8.87
N LYS A 42 -3.47 5.30 10.09
CA LYS A 42 -2.49 4.23 10.37
C LYS A 42 -2.88 2.93 9.66
N ARG A 43 -4.16 2.54 9.72
CA ARG A 43 -4.68 1.34 9.05
C ARG A 43 -4.54 1.44 7.53
N LEU A 44 -4.87 2.59 6.95
CA LEU A 44 -4.67 2.86 5.52
C LEU A 44 -3.21 2.70 5.10
N LYS A 45 -2.26 3.30 5.83
CA LYS A 45 -0.82 3.15 5.55
C LYS A 45 -0.36 1.69 5.64
N ARG A 46 -0.87 0.91 6.60
CA ARG A 46 -0.54 -0.52 6.74
C ARG A 46 -1.00 -1.33 5.53
N GLU A 47 -2.23 -1.12 5.05
CA GLU A 47 -2.75 -1.82 3.87
C GLU A 47 -1.99 -1.43 2.58
N GLN A 48 -1.67 -0.14 2.41
CA GLN A 48 -0.81 0.32 1.32
C GLN A 48 0.59 -0.32 1.36
N ARG A 49 1.19 -0.45 2.55
CA ARG A 49 2.49 -1.12 2.73
C ARG A 49 2.41 -2.60 2.37
N LYS A 50 1.35 -3.31 2.80
CA LYS A 50 1.12 -4.71 2.41
C LYS A 50 0.99 -4.87 0.89
N ARG A 51 0.28 -3.95 0.21
CA ARG A 51 0.16 -3.97 -1.25
C ARG A 51 1.51 -3.77 -1.93
N ARG A 52 2.32 -2.80 -1.48
CA ARG A 52 3.68 -2.59 -1.99
C ARG A 52 4.58 -3.80 -1.78
N ALA A 53 4.58 -4.40 -0.59
CA ALA A 53 5.35 -5.60 -0.31
C ALA A 53 4.93 -6.79 -1.20
N LEU A 54 3.63 -6.95 -1.46
CA LEU A 54 3.15 -7.96 -2.41
C LEU A 54 3.60 -7.67 -3.84
N ALA A 55 3.54 -6.41 -4.27
CA ALA A 55 4.02 -6.01 -5.59
C ALA A 55 5.53 -6.28 -5.74
N GLN A 56 6.34 -5.94 -4.74
CA GLN A 56 7.77 -6.25 -4.70
C GLN A 56 8.02 -7.75 -4.75
N ARG A 57 7.32 -8.56 -3.95
CA ARG A 57 7.42 -10.03 -4.01
C ARG A 57 7.07 -10.58 -5.38
N LEU A 58 6.02 -10.06 -6.01
CA LEU A 58 5.65 -10.44 -7.37
C LEU A 58 6.70 -10.00 -8.39
N ALA A 59 7.31 -8.82 -8.23
CA ALA A 59 8.40 -8.35 -9.08
C ALA A 59 9.65 -9.22 -8.92
N HIS A 60 10.05 -9.57 -7.70
CA HIS A 60 11.17 -10.50 -7.46
C HIS A 60 10.89 -11.91 -8.00
N ALA A 61 9.66 -12.42 -7.83
CA ALA A 61 9.27 -13.72 -8.39
C ALA A 61 9.26 -13.71 -9.93
N GLN A 62 8.87 -12.60 -10.55
CA GLN A 62 8.96 -12.41 -12.01
C GLN A 62 10.41 -12.15 -12.47
N GLY A 63 11.23 -11.53 -11.64
CA GLY A 63 12.65 -11.27 -11.87
C GLY A 63 13.53 -12.52 -11.82
N LYS A 64 13.09 -13.62 -11.22
CA LYS A 64 13.78 -14.93 -11.34
C LYS A 64 13.74 -15.54 -12.76
N LYS A 65 13.00 -14.93 -13.70
CA LYS A 65 13.07 -15.27 -15.14
C LYS A 65 13.90 -14.26 -15.95
N LYS A 66 14.57 -13.31 -15.30
CA LYS A 66 15.58 -12.44 -15.92
C LYS A 66 16.82 -12.43 -15.05
N GLU A 67 17.50 -13.56 -14.99
CA GLU A 67 18.95 -13.53 -14.75
C GLU A 67 19.60 -12.89 -15.97
N ALA A 68 20.05 -11.66 -15.79
CA ALA A 68 21.22 -11.11 -16.45
C ALA A 68 21.75 -9.98 -15.54
N PRO A 69 22.82 -10.20 -14.75
CA PRO A 69 23.69 -9.12 -14.29
C PRO A 69 24.74 -8.82 -15.40
N PRO A 70 25.53 -7.72 -15.38
CA PRO A 70 25.92 -6.96 -14.18
C PRO A 70 26.07 -5.41 -14.32
N GLN A 71 26.32 -4.78 -13.17
CA GLN A 71 27.05 -3.52 -12.92
C GLN A 71 26.35 -2.15 -13.00
N PRO A 72 26.39 -1.36 -11.91
CA PRO A 72 26.69 0.07 -11.97
C PRO A 72 28.19 0.26 -11.67
N ALA A 73 29.03 0.17 -12.70
CA ALA A 73 30.38 0.73 -12.68
C ALA A 73 30.41 1.89 -13.67
N ALA A 74 30.24 3.12 -13.16
CA ALA A 74 30.76 4.37 -13.72
C ALA A 74 30.11 5.57 -12.99
N ALA A 75 30.60 5.89 -11.80
CA ALA A 75 30.80 7.29 -11.44
C ALA A 75 32.31 7.51 -11.55
N ALA A 76 32.74 8.03 -12.69
CA ALA A 76 34.10 8.41 -12.99
C ALA A 76 34.04 9.77 -13.71
N GLY A 77 34.87 10.71 -13.24
CA GLY A 77 35.20 11.96 -13.93
C GLY A 77 34.41 13.15 -13.47
#